data_AF-A0A9W8CA48-F1
#
_entry.id   AF-A0A9W8CA48-F1
#
_cell.length_a   1.000
_cell.length_b   1.000
_cell.length_c   1.000
_cell.angle_alpha   90.00
_cell.angle_beta   90.00
_cell.angle_gamma   90.00
#
_symmetry.space_group_name_H-M   'P 1'
#
loop_
_entity.id
_entity.type
_entity.pdbx_description
1 polymer ?
#
loop_
_entity_poly.entity_id
_entity_poly.type
_entity_poly.pdbx_seq_one_letter_code
_entity_poly.pdbx_strand_id
1 'polypeptide(L)'
;MSTLVLDNGAYFAKIGYSHEKVSVIPNCQFRSKTSRLKTFTANQLDEIKDPSGLFYILPFQKGYLVNWDVQRKVWDHLFGKEMFKVDFADTSIVITEPYFNFTSIQESMNEILFEEYQFQAALRSNAGSLSAHQYFHENNSELCCIVVDSGFSFTHIVPYCRGRKMKEGICRMNVGGKLLTNHLKEIISYRQLHVMDETHVINQAKEDVCYVSQDFYKDVDIAQLKGEDNTVMRDYVLPDFSSIKKGFCKPREEMNFTGKYKSSEQILRLNNERFAVPEMLFHPSDIGIQEMGIPEALVDSINKMPEEMQPHLYKNIVLTGGNTLFPGFRDRVYKEVRALAPVEYQVSVHLPQNPICYSWEGGKLLAENPDFEEMVVTREDYEENGHYICEEKFDI
;
A
#
# COMPACT_ATOMS: atom_id res chain seq x y z
N MET A 1 8.24 27.25 -7.92
CA MET A 1 6.79 27.01 -7.72
C MET A 1 6.62 26.08 -6.54
N SER A 2 5.52 26.16 -5.81
CA SER A 2 5.22 25.18 -4.78
C SER A 2 4.63 23.94 -5.46
N THR A 3 5.25 22.79 -5.25
CA THR A 3 4.76 21.52 -5.81
C THR A 3 4.10 20.70 -4.72
N LEU A 4 2.85 20.31 -4.95
CA LEU A 4 2.07 19.44 -4.09
C LEU A 4 2.20 18.00 -4.58
N VAL A 5 2.75 17.12 -3.76
CA VAL A 5 2.90 15.70 -4.10
C VAL A 5 1.77 14.92 -3.42
N LEU A 6 1.00 14.19 -4.22
CA LEU A 6 -0.12 13.36 -3.80
C LEU A 6 0.08 11.92 -4.28
N ASP A 7 0.47 11.05 -3.37
CA ASP A 7 0.42 9.61 -3.60
C ASP A 7 -1.00 9.09 -3.34
N ASN A 8 -1.76 8.86 -4.41
CA ASN A 8 -3.17 8.49 -4.39
C ASN A 8 -3.37 6.98 -4.22
N GLY A 9 -3.05 6.47 -3.03
CA GLY A 9 -3.25 5.06 -2.70
C GLY A 9 -4.72 4.68 -2.47
N ALA A 10 -5.04 3.40 -2.68
CA ALA A 10 -6.40 2.88 -2.53
C ALA A 10 -6.95 2.86 -1.08
N TYR A 11 -6.07 2.95 -0.08
CA TYR A 11 -6.43 2.94 1.35
C TYR A 11 -5.93 4.17 2.10
N PHE A 12 -4.72 4.63 1.78
CA PHE A 12 -4.18 5.90 2.27
C PHE A 12 -3.80 6.80 1.10
N ALA A 13 -4.17 8.07 1.20
CA ALA A 13 -3.65 9.16 0.39
C ALA A 13 -2.52 9.83 1.18
N LYS A 14 -1.35 9.99 0.57
CA LYS A 14 -0.19 10.63 1.21
C LYS A 14 0.06 11.94 0.49
N ILE A 15 -0.05 13.04 1.22
CA ILE A 15 -0.06 14.39 0.64
C ILE A 15 0.92 15.28 1.40
N GLY A 16 1.58 16.17 0.67
CA GLY A 16 2.41 17.21 1.26
C GLY A 16 3.09 18.04 0.19
N TYR A 17 3.46 19.27 0.53
CA TYR A 17 4.33 20.08 -0.32
C TYR A 17 5.75 19.53 -0.29
N SER A 18 6.51 19.76 -1.37
CA SER A 18 7.92 19.35 -1.48
C SER A 18 8.76 19.76 -0.26
N HIS A 19 8.53 20.94 0.33
CA HIS A 19 9.31 21.41 1.47
C HIS A 19 8.78 20.99 2.86
N GLU A 20 7.61 20.36 2.93
CA GLU A 20 6.95 20.00 4.19
C GLU A 20 7.08 18.51 4.53
N LYS A 21 6.48 18.11 5.65
CA LYS A 21 6.35 16.69 6.02
C LYS A 21 5.09 16.09 5.39
N VAL A 22 5.19 14.83 4.97
CA VAL A 22 4.06 14.07 4.47
C VAL A 22 2.99 13.86 5.53
N SER A 23 1.74 14.05 5.14
CA SER A 23 0.56 13.64 5.90
C SER A 23 -0.02 12.37 5.29
N VAL A 24 -0.23 11.34 6.11
CA VAL A 24 -0.82 10.07 5.69
C VAL A 24 -2.27 10.04 6.15
N ILE A 25 -3.20 10.01 5.20
CA ILE A 25 -4.61 10.21 5.47
C ILE A 25 -5.43 9.07 4.86
N PRO A 26 -6.43 8.50 5.55
CA PRO A 26 -7.28 7.46 4.96
C PRO A 26 -7.98 7.94 3.69
N ASN A 27 -7.81 7.21 2.58
CA ASN A 27 -8.49 7.50 1.32
C ASN A 27 -9.85 6.80 1.27
N CYS A 28 -10.76 7.20 2.15
CA CYS A 28 -12.10 6.67 2.18
C CYS A 28 -13.09 7.59 2.88
N GLN A 29 -14.37 7.28 2.67
CA GLN A 29 -15.46 7.83 3.46
C GLN A 29 -15.98 6.80 4.44
N PHE A 30 -16.26 7.26 5.64
CA PHE A 30 -16.85 6.46 6.70
C PHE A 30 -18.29 6.87 6.91
N ARG A 31 -19.19 5.89 6.97
CA ARG A 31 -20.57 6.10 7.41
C ARG A 31 -20.82 5.34 8.69
N SER A 32 -21.22 6.05 9.73
CA SER A 32 -21.68 5.43 10.97
C SER A 32 -23.11 4.90 10.81
N LYS A 33 -23.31 3.63 11.14
CA LYS A 33 -24.64 2.99 11.17
C LYS A 33 -25.51 3.56 12.28
N THR A 34 -24.90 3.95 13.40
CA THR A 34 -25.59 4.34 14.64
C THR A 34 -25.95 5.83 14.68
N SER A 35 -25.12 6.70 14.08
CA SER A 35 -25.33 8.16 14.07
C SER A 35 -25.85 8.67 12.72
N ARG A 36 -27.18 8.62 12.50
CA ARG A 36 -27.93 9.36 11.45
C ARG A 36 -27.22 9.52 10.08
N LEU A 37 -26.54 8.48 9.58
CA LEU A 37 -25.85 8.49 8.28
C LEU A 37 -24.91 9.69 8.08
N LYS A 38 -24.33 10.26 9.14
CA LYS A 38 -23.28 11.28 8.98
C LYS A 38 -22.10 10.64 8.26
N THR A 39 -21.68 11.29 7.18
CA THR A 39 -20.51 10.89 6.41
C THR A 39 -19.31 11.66 6.97
N PHE A 40 -18.29 10.92 7.35
CA PHE A 40 -17.00 11.46 7.76
C PHE A 40 -15.98 11.15 6.67
N THR A 41 -15.07 12.07 6.43
CA THR A 41 -14.07 11.94 5.37
C THR A 41 -12.68 11.94 5.98
N ALA A 42 -11.80 11.06 5.49
CA ALA A 42 -10.36 11.19 5.71
C ALA A 42 -9.94 11.21 7.19
N ASN A 43 -9.42 12.33 7.69
CA ASN A 43 -8.81 12.46 9.02
C ASN A 43 -9.83 12.62 10.15
N GLN A 44 -11.13 12.68 9.83
CA GLN A 44 -12.21 12.84 10.81
C GLN A 44 -12.53 11.55 11.59
N LEU A 45 -11.78 10.46 11.39
CA LEU A 45 -11.97 9.22 12.13
C LEU A 45 -11.82 9.42 13.64
N ASP A 46 -10.88 10.26 14.06
CA ASP A 46 -10.62 10.56 15.48
C ASP A 46 -11.75 11.35 16.14
N GLU A 47 -12.59 12.02 15.35
CA GLU A 47 -13.77 12.75 15.83
C GLU A 47 -14.97 11.82 16.10
N ILE A 48 -14.89 10.56 15.65
CA ILE A 48 -15.95 9.58 15.82
C ILE A 48 -15.92 9.07 17.26
N LYS A 49 -16.95 9.42 18.03
CA LYS A 49 -17.11 9.00 19.44
C LYS A 49 -17.29 7.49 19.61
N ASP A 50 -17.92 6.84 18.62
CA ASP A 50 -18.17 5.40 18.61
C ASP A 50 -17.85 4.84 17.20
N PRO A 51 -16.64 4.29 17.00
CA PRO A 51 -16.24 3.65 15.76
C PRO A 51 -16.90 2.28 15.50
N SER A 52 -17.78 1.79 16.37
CA SER A 52 -18.45 0.51 16.15
C SER A 52 -19.39 0.56 14.93
N GLY A 53 -19.31 -0.44 14.06
CA GLY A 53 -20.16 -0.52 12.86
C GLY A 53 -19.93 0.58 11.81
N LEU A 54 -18.68 1.00 11.60
CA LEU A 54 -18.31 1.91 10.51
C LEU A 54 -18.32 1.19 9.16
N PHE A 55 -19.12 1.71 8.22
CA PHE A 55 -19.09 1.26 6.84
C PHE A 55 -18.09 2.06 6.02
N TYR A 56 -17.16 1.35 5.39
CA TYR A 56 -16.11 1.91 4.53
C TYR A 56 -16.59 2.01 3.10
N ILE A 57 -16.63 3.23 2.58
CA ILE A 57 -16.84 3.48 1.16
C ILE A 57 -15.48 3.85 0.58
N LEU A 58 -14.89 2.88 -0.14
CA LEU A 58 -13.62 3.07 -0.84
C LEU A 58 -13.88 3.62 -2.25
N PRO A 59 -13.13 4.64 -2.69
CA PRO A 59 -13.19 5.12 -4.07
C PRO A 59 -12.63 4.09 -5.06
N PHE A 60 -11.62 3.32 -4.60
CA PHE A 60 -10.96 2.29 -5.38
C PHE A 60 -11.61 0.92 -5.22
N GLN A 61 -11.85 0.25 -6.35
CA GLN A 61 -12.25 -1.15 -6.42
C GLN A 61 -11.28 -1.93 -7.30
N LYS A 62 -10.72 -3.02 -6.75
CA LYS A 62 -9.70 -3.84 -7.43
C LYS A 62 -8.51 -3.00 -7.98
N GLY A 63 -8.18 -1.92 -7.29
CA GLY A 63 -7.09 -1.01 -7.68
C GLY A 63 -7.45 0.06 -8.71
N TYR A 64 -8.67 0.08 -9.25
CA TYR A 64 -9.14 1.11 -10.17
C TYR A 64 -10.07 2.10 -9.47
N LEU A 65 -9.97 3.37 -9.88
CA LEU A 65 -10.83 4.42 -9.38
C LEU A 65 -12.20 4.35 -10.08
N VAL A 66 -13.20 3.88 -9.35
CA VAL A 66 -14.56 3.67 -9.91
C VAL A 66 -15.53 4.71 -9.35
N ASN A 67 -15.39 5.09 -8.08
CA ASN A 67 -16.31 6.02 -7.43
C ASN A 67 -15.67 7.41 -7.28
N TRP A 68 -15.86 8.24 -8.30
CA TRP A 68 -15.38 9.61 -8.37
C TRP A 68 -16.03 10.53 -7.33
N ASP A 69 -17.31 10.33 -6.98
CA ASP A 69 -18.00 11.15 -5.97
C ASP A 69 -17.34 11.06 -4.59
N VAL A 70 -16.85 9.87 -4.25
CA VAL A 70 -16.12 9.65 -2.99
C VAL A 70 -14.74 10.28 -3.06
N GLN A 71 -14.03 10.06 -4.17
CA GLN A 71 -12.68 10.57 -4.36
C GLN A 71 -12.65 12.11 -4.37
N ARG A 72 -13.56 12.77 -5.08
CA ARG A 72 -13.66 14.24 -5.13
C ARG A 72 -13.86 14.82 -3.73
N LYS A 73 -14.77 14.26 -2.94
CA LYS A 73 -14.97 14.69 -1.55
C LYS A 73 -13.73 14.46 -0.66
N VAL A 74 -12.96 13.40 -0.90
CA VAL A 74 -11.68 13.20 -0.20
C VAL A 74 -10.70 14.31 -0.62
N TRP A 75 -10.54 14.56 -1.92
CA TRP A 75 -9.68 15.61 -2.44
C TRP A 75 -10.09 17.02 -1.99
N ASP A 76 -11.38 17.34 -1.97
CA ASP A 76 -11.91 18.60 -1.44
C ASP A 76 -11.52 18.81 0.02
N HIS A 77 -11.52 17.75 0.82
CA HIS A 77 -11.07 17.82 2.21
C HIS A 77 -9.55 17.98 2.31
N LEU A 78 -8.78 17.24 1.49
CA LEU A 78 -7.32 17.31 1.46
C LEU A 78 -6.81 18.69 1.01
N PHE A 79 -7.31 19.20 -0.11
CA PHE A 79 -6.92 20.49 -0.67
C PHE A 79 -7.59 21.68 0.06
N GLY A 80 -8.66 21.40 0.80
CA GLY A 80 -9.47 22.38 1.47
C GLY A 80 -8.76 23.17 2.58
N LYS A 81 -9.49 24.15 3.12
CA LYS A 81 -8.95 25.14 4.06
C LYS A 81 -8.55 24.58 5.41
N GLU A 82 -9.02 23.40 5.77
CA GLU A 82 -8.75 22.76 7.06
C GLU A 82 -7.39 22.05 7.09
N MET A 83 -6.86 21.63 5.95
CA MET A 83 -5.61 20.88 5.84
C MET A 83 -4.53 21.72 5.15
N PHE A 84 -4.47 21.71 3.81
CA PHE A 84 -3.34 22.27 3.06
C PHE A 84 -3.58 23.66 2.48
N LYS A 85 -4.83 24.15 2.44
CA LYS A 85 -5.18 25.48 1.89
C LYS A 85 -4.50 25.73 0.53
N VAL A 86 -4.69 24.80 -0.39
CA VAL A 86 -3.99 24.82 -1.67
C VAL A 86 -4.46 26.02 -2.49
N ASP A 87 -3.51 26.81 -2.98
CA ASP A 87 -3.77 27.82 -4.00
C ASP A 87 -3.56 27.19 -5.37
N PHE A 88 -4.67 26.75 -5.99
CA PHE A 88 -4.62 25.94 -7.20
C PHE A 88 -3.94 26.65 -8.37
N ALA A 89 -4.11 27.97 -8.49
CA ALA A 89 -3.61 28.74 -9.63
C ALA A 89 -2.08 28.89 -9.64
N ASP A 90 -1.44 28.78 -8.46
CA ASP A 90 0.01 28.99 -8.27
C ASP A 90 0.75 27.68 -7.89
N THR A 91 0.03 26.55 -7.83
CA THR A 91 0.56 25.25 -7.38
C THR A 91 0.60 24.26 -8.53
N SER A 92 1.72 23.53 -8.65
CA SER A 92 1.83 22.35 -9.51
C SER A 92 1.54 21.08 -8.70
N ILE A 93 0.87 20.10 -9.29
CA ILE A 93 0.54 18.83 -8.62
C ILE A 93 1.27 17.64 -9.25
N VAL A 94 1.91 16.81 -8.42
CA VAL A 94 2.42 15.49 -8.80
C VAL A 94 1.49 14.45 -8.20
N ILE A 95 0.79 13.69 -9.04
CA ILE A 95 -0.16 12.66 -8.58
C ILE A 95 0.27 11.27 -9.04
N THR A 96 0.15 10.29 -8.15
CA THR A 96 0.42 8.89 -8.51
C THR A 96 -0.81 8.20 -9.09
N GLU A 97 -0.58 7.33 -10.08
CA GLU A 97 -1.60 6.39 -10.55
C GLU A 97 -1.05 4.98 -10.83
N PRO A 98 -1.91 3.95 -10.84
CA PRO A 98 -1.51 2.58 -11.16
C PRO A 98 -0.98 2.44 -12.59
N TYR A 99 -0.13 1.44 -12.82
CA TYR A 99 0.32 1.07 -14.17
C TYR A 99 -0.86 0.61 -15.04
N PHE A 100 -0.83 0.98 -16.31
CA PHE A 100 -1.84 0.58 -17.31
C PHE A 100 -3.28 0.90 -16.88
N ASN A 101 -3.51 2.14 -16.42
CA ASN A 101 -4.83 2.62 -16.08
C ASN A 101 -5.71 2.74 -17.34
N PHE A 102 -7.04 2.74 -17.18
CA PHE A 102 -7.95 2.91 -18.32
C PHE A 102 -7.91 4.36 -18.81
N THR A 103 -7.88 4.56 -20.13
CA THR A 103 -7.86 5.89 -20.76
C THR A 103 -9.01 6.76 -20.27
N SER A 104 -10.22 6.23 -20.14
CA SER A 104 -11.37 6.99 -19.63
C SER A 104 -11.18 7.46 -18.18
N ILE A 105 -10.52 6.68 -17.32
CA ILE A 105 -10.21 7.10 -15.94
C ILE A 105 -9.14 8.19 -15.96
N GLN A 106 -8.15 8.05 -16.85
CA GLN A 106 -7.09 9.03 -17.05
C GLN A 106 -7.64 10.37 -17.58
N GLU A 107 -8.58 10.34 -18.52
CA GLU A 107 -9.27 11.52 -19.06
C GLU A 107 -10.05 12.22 -17.96
N SER A 108 -10.90 11.50 -17.22
CA SER A 108 -11.66 12.08 -16.10
C SER A 108 -10.74 12.65 -15.01
N MET A 109 -9.58 12.03 -14.77
CA MET A 109 -8.62 12.57 -13.81
C MET A 109 -8.05 13.92 -14.27
N ASN A 110 -7.71 14.03 -15.56
CA ASN A 110 -7.18 15.27 -16.13
C ASN A 110 -8.23 16.38 -16.14
N GLU A 111 -9.46 16.06 -16.52
CA GLU A 111 -10.60 16.99 -16.49
C GLU A 111 -10.80 17.57 -15.08
N ILE A 112 -10.79 16.71 -14.04
CA ILE A 112 -10.94 17.17 -12.65
C ILE A 112 -9.75 18.06 -12.22
N LEU A 113 -8.51 17.72 -12.58
CA LEU A 113 -7.33 18.48 -12.17
C LEU A 113 -7.24 19.84 -12.87
N PHE A 114 -7.47 19.90 -14.18
CA PHE A 114 -7.29 21.13 -14.97
C PHE A 114 -8.57 21.97 -15.07
N GLU A 115 -9.75 21.36 -15.21
CA GLU A 115 -11.00 22.11 -15.43
C GLU A 115 -11.70 22.45 -14.11
N GLU A 116 -11.82 21.48 -13.19
CA GLU A 116 -12.50 21.71 -11.91
C GLU A 116 -11.60 22.42 -10.89
N TYR A 117 -10.43 21.84 -10.57
CA TYR A 117 -9.52 22.41 -9.57
C TYR A 117 -8.65 23.53 -10.13
N GLN A 118 -8.43 23.58 -11.44
CA GLN A 118 -7.65 24.62 -12.11
C GLN A 118 -6.20 24.72 -11.62
N PHE A 119 -5.53 23.57 -11.45
CA PHE A 119 -4.10 23.54 -11.16
C PHE A 119 -3.29 24.20 -12.30
N GLN A 120 -2.22 24.91 -11.93
CA GLN A 120 -1.32 25.54 -12.91
C GLN A 120 -0.66 24.53 -13.84
N ALA A 121 -0.19 23.43 -13.25
CA ALA A 121 0.45 22.33 -13.97
C ALA A 121 0.25 21.02 -13.21
N ALA A 122 0.18 19.92 -13.94
CA ALA A 122 0.07 18.59 -13.36
C ALA A 122 1.12 17.65 -13.97
N LEU A 123 1.59 16.71 -13.15
CA LEU A 123 2.38 15.56 -13.55
C LEU A 123 1.74 14.31 -12.97
N ARG A 124 1.42 13.35 -13.84
CA ARG A 124 1.02 12.01 -13.42
C ARG A 124 2.20 11.06 -13.55
N SER A 125 2.44 10.27 -12.50
CA SER A 125 3.50 9.27 -12.49
C SER A 125 3.05 8.00 -11.77
N ASN A 126 3.84 6.93 -11.84
CA ASN A 126 3.56 5.72 -11.07
C ASN A 126 4.28 5.75 -9.72
N ALA A 127 3.66 5.23 -8.67
CA ALA A 127 4.26 5.18 -7.34
C ALA A 127 5.61 4.42 -7.31
N GLY A 128 5.76 3.37 -8.11
CA GLY A 128 7.03 2.65 -8.22
C GLY A 128 8.09 3.42 -9.02
N SER A 129 7.71 4.29 -9.96
CA SER A 129 8.66 5.13 -10.71
C SER A 129 9.26 6.19 -9.79
N LEU A 130 8.43 6.79 -8.93
CA LEU A 130 8.90 7.68 -7.87
C LEU A 130 9.79 6.95 -6.86
N SER A 131 9.41 5.73 -6.46
CA SER A 131 10.23 4.90 -5.57
C SER A 131 11.59 4.54 -6.19
N ALA A 132 11.62 4.22 -7.49
CA ALA A 132 12.86 3.97 -8.23
C ALA A 132 13.74 5.23 -8.29
N HIS A 133 13.13 6.41 -8.53
CA HIS A 133 13.84 7.69 -8.54
C HIS A 133 14.52 7.98 -7.19
N GLN A 134 13.81 7.77 -6.07
CA GLN A 134 14.38 7.86 -4.72
C GLN A 134 15.58 6.91 -4.54
N TYR A 135 15.42 5.66 -4.98
CA TYR A 135 16.48 4.65 -4.86
C TYR A 135 17.73 5.00 -5.67
N PHE A 136 17.57 5.47 -6.90
CA PHE A 136 18.69 5.90 -7.74
C PHE A 136 19.37 7.14 -7.18
N HIS A 137 18.63 8.08 -6.60
CA HIS A 137 19.22 9.25 -5.95
C HIS A 137 20.10 8.86 -4.74
N GLU A 138 19.69 7.87 -3.96
CA GLU A 138 20.50 7.30 -2.87
C GLU A 138 21.69 6.48 -3.40
N ASN A 139 21.53 5.83 -4.56
CA ASN A 139 22.50 4.90 -5.15
C ASN A 139 22.88 5.30 -6.60
N ASN A 140 23.47 6.49 -6.76
CA ASN A 140 23.78 7.08 -8.08
C ASN A 140 24.66 6.22 -8.99
N SER A 141 25.35 5.21 -8.46
CA SER A 141 26.21 4.30 -9.21
C SER A 141 25.45 3.15 -9.88
N GLU A 142 24.26 2.83 -9.40
CA GLU A 142 23.50 1.67 -9.88
C GLU A 142 22.65 2.04 -11.10
N LEU A 143 22.72 1.21 -12.14
CA LEU A 143 22.01 1.48 -13.39
C LEU A 143 20.60 0.92 -13.43
N CYS A 144 20.35 -0.19 -12.72
CA CYS A 144 19.08 -0.90 -12.75
C CYS A 144 18.58 -1.16 -11.33
N CYS A 145 17.27 -1.19 -11.14
CA CYS A 145 16.63 -1.68 -9.93
C CYS A 145 15.31 -2.34 -10.29
N ILE A 146 14.81 -3.21 -9.42
CA ILE A 146 13.46 -3.77 -9.54
C ILE A 146 12.68 -3.40 -8.28
N VAL A 147 11.55 -2.72 -8.47
CA VAL A 147 10.70 -2.25 -7.37
C VAL A 147 9.56 -3.23 -7.18
N VAL A 148 9.42 -3.74 -5.97
CA VAL A 148 8.29 -4.56 -5.49
C VAL A 148 7.42 -3.69 -4.60
N ASP A 149 6.35 -3.15 -5.16
CA ASP A 149 5.36 -2.35 -4.44
C ASP A 149 4.19 -3.23 -3.99
N SER A 150 4.21 -3.67 -2.73
CA SER A 150 3.12 -4.45 -2.13
C SER A 150 2.17 -3.57 -1.32
N GLY A 151 1.11 -3.12 -1.99
CA GLY A 151 0.14 -2.17 -1.46
C GLY A 151 -1.16 -2.81 -0.95
N PHE A 152 -2.16 -1.96 -0.73
CA PHE A 152 -3.46 -2.38 -0.21
C PHE A 152 -4.27 -3.21 -1.21
N SER A 153 -4.30 -2.84 -2.49
CA SER A 153 -5.15 -3.53 -3.48
C SER A 153 -4.42 -4.57 -4.31
N PHE A 154 -3.13 -4.35 -4.60
CA PHE A 154 -2.33 -5.15 -5.53
C PHE A 154 -0.87 -5.14 -5.09
N THR A 155 -0.09 -6.04 -5.67
CA THR A 155 1.37 -6.01 -5.61
C THR A 155 1.92 -5.83 -7.03
N HIS A 156 2.75 -4.81 -7.25
CA HIS A 156 3.41 -4.56 -8.52
C HIS A 156 4.89 -4.89 -8.43
N ILE A 157 5.42 -5.50 -9.48
CA ILE A 157 6.84 -5.76 -9.64
C ILE A 157 7.25 -5.10 -10.96
N VAL A 158 8.13 -4.11 -10.88
CA VAL A 158 8.50 -3.29 -12.04
C VAL A 158 10.03 -3.16 -12.12
N PRO A 159 10.65 -3.67 -13.19
CA PRO A 159 12.06 -3.42 -13.45
C PRO A 159 12.27 -2.03 -14.05
N TYR A 160 13.31 -1.36 -13.58
CA TYR A 160 13.78 -0.06 -14.04
C TYR A 160 15.23 -0.14 -14.50
N CYS A 161 15.54 0.49 -15.62
CA CYS A 161 16.89 0.64 -16.14
C CYS A 161 17.11 2.10 -16.54
N ARG A 162 18.14 2.74 -15.96
CA ARG A 162 18.48 4.16 -16.17
C ARG A 162 17.28 5.09 -15.97
N GLY A 163 16.52 4.84 -14.91
CA GLY A 163 15.30 5.62 -14.58
C GLY A 163 14.07 5.31 -15.44
N ARG A 164 14.17 4.47 -16.49
CA ARG A 164 13.04 4.09 -17.34
C ARG A 164 12.47 2.74 -16.93
N LYS A 165 11.14 2.63 -16.88
CA LYS A 165 10.45 1.36 -16.61
C LYS A 165 10.50 0.44 -17.83
N MET A 166 10.67 -0.85 -17.57
CA MET A 166 10.74 -1.89 -18.60
C MET A 166 9.38 -2.58 -18.73
N LYS A 167 8.57 -2.17 -19.72
CA LYS A 167 7.17 -2.60 -19.87
C LYS A 167 7.00 -4.12 -19.98
N GLU A 168 7.93 -4.82 -20.62
CA GLU A 168 7.89 -6.28 -20.81
C GLU A 168 8.03 -7.06 -19.50
N GLY A 169 8.70 -6.48 -18.50
CA GLY A 169 8.94 -7.10 -17.20
C GLY A 169 7.92 -6.70 -16.14
N ILE A 170 6.93 -5.86 -16.45
CA ILE A 170 5.94 -5.43 -15.45
C ILE A 170 5.03 -6.59 -15.09
N CYS A 171 4.99 -6.94 -13.81
CA CYS A 171 4.10 -7.94 -13.26
C CYS A 171 3.15 -7.32 -12.25
N ARG A 172 1.86 -7.61 -12.37
CA ARG A 172 0.81 -7.21 -11.43
C ARG A 172 0.18 -8.44 -10.83
N MET A 173 0.22 -8.54 -9.51
CA MET A 173 -0.50 -9.53 -8.72
C MET A 173 -1.74 -8.89 -8.11
N ASN A 174 -2.88 -9.58 -8.14
CA ASN A 174 -4.12 -9.09 -7.55
C ASN A 174 -4.20 -9.38 -6.04
N VAL A 175 -3.22 -10.12 -5.50
CA VAL A 175 -3.05 -10.32 -4.08
C VAL A 175 -2.47 -9.06 -3.44
N GLY A 176 -3.23 -8.47 -2.52
CA GLY A 176 -2.83 -7.30 -1.74
C GLY A 176 -3.48 -7.29 -0.36
N GLY A 177 -3.21 -6.25 0.43
CA GLY A 177 -3.64 -6.15 1.83
C GLY A 177 -5.16 -6.27 2.07
N LYS A 178 -6.00 -5.86 1.12
CA LYS A 178 -7.46 -5.98 1.18
C LYS A 178 -7.91 -7.45 1.19
N LEU A 179 -7.30 -8.27 0.34
CA LEU A 179 -7.58 -9.69 0.27
C LEU A 179 -7.16 -10.38 1.57
N LEU A 180 -5.98 -10.03 2.10
CA LEU A 180 -5.50 -10.52 3.39
C LEU A 180 -6.47 -10.20 4.53
N THR A 181 -6.93 -8.95 4.61
CA THR A 181 -7.89 -8.53 5.63
C THR A 181 -9.24 -9.23 5.46
N ASN A 182 -9.71 -9.43 4.23
CA ASN A 182 -10.96 -10.17 3.98
C ASN A 182 -10.85 -11.64 4.37
N HIS A 183 -9.76 -12.30 4.02
CA HIS A 183 -9.55 -13.70 4.39
C HIS A 183 -9.44 -13.88 5.91
N LEU A 184 -8.75 -12.96 6.60
CA LEU A 184 -8.69 -12.96 8.06
C LEU A 184 -10.09 -12.78 8.68
N LYS A 185 -10.93 -11.90 8.14
CA LYS A 185 -12.33 -11.74 8.58
C LYS A 185 -13.13 -13.03 8.43
N GLU A 186 -12.99 -13.74 7.32
CA GLU A 186 -13.67 -15.01 7.06
C GLU A 186 -13.25 -16.07 8.08
N ILE A 187 -11.95 -16.23 8.32
CA ILE A 187 -11.41 -17.19 9.30
C ILE A 187 -11.95 -16.90 10.71
N ILE A 188 -11.89 -15.64 11.14
CA ILE A 188 -12.32 -15.24 12.49
C ILE A 188 -13.85 -15.42 12.64
N SER A 189 -14.61 -15.02 11.61
CA SER A 189 -16.07 -15.13 11.60
C SER A 189 -16.55 -16.58 11.63
N TYR A 190 -15.80 -17.49 11.01
CA TYR A 190 -16.10 -18.92 11.05
C TYR A 190 -15.74 -19.55 12.40
N ARG A 191 -14.61 -19.16 13.01
CA ARG A 191 -14.06 -19.84 14.20
C ARG A 191 -14.56 -19.31 15.54
N GLN A 192 -14.75 -17.99 15.68
CA GLN A 192 -14.91 -17.34 16.98
C GLN A 192 -16.04 -16.31 17.01
N LEU A 193 -15.90 -15.21 16.27
CA LEU A 193 -16.74 -14.02 16.39
C LEU A 193 -17.06 -13.48 14.99
N HIS A 194 -18.32 -13.18 14.72
CA HIS A 194 -18.74 -12.61 13.45
C HIS A 194 -18.26 -11.16 13.31
N VAL A 195 -17.17 -10.95 12.56
CA VAL A 195 -16.45 -9.67 12.41
C VAL A 195 -16.50 -9.11 10.98
N MET A 196 -17.43 -9.59 10.15
CA MET A 196 -17.50 -9.20 8.73
C MET A 196 -17.68 -7.69 8.52
N ASP A 197 -18.41 -7.04 9.42
CA ASP A 197 -18.66 -5.59 9.40
C ASP A 197 -17.49 -4.78 10.02
N GLU A 198 -16.62 -5.41 10.80
CA GLU A 198 -15.58 -4.77 11.61
C GLU A 198 -14.21 -4.72 10.89
N THR A 199 -14.19 -4.17 9.67
CA THR A 199 -12.99 -4.19 8.83
C THR A 199 -11.81 -3.40 9.42
N HIS A 200 -12.09 -2.30 10.13
CA HIS A 200 -11.05 -1.46 10.74
C HIS A 200 -10.26 -2.21 11.82
N VAL A 201 -11.00 -2.82 12.75
CA VAL A 201 -10.42 -3.51 13.91
C VAL A 201 -9.62 -4.73 13.46
N ILE A 202 -10.13 -5.47 12.48
CA ILE A 202 -9.41 -6.62 11.92
C ILE A 202 -8.17 -6.19 11.13
N ASN A 203 -8.19 -5.04 10.45
CA ASN A 203 -6.99 -4.52 9.81
C ASN A 203 -5.91 -4.12 10.84
N GLN A 204 -6.30 -3.49 11.96
CA GLN A 204 -5.37 -3.20 13.07
C GLN A 204 -4.80 -4.47 13.68
N ALA A 205 -5.66 -5.47 13.97
CA ALA A 205 -5.21 -6.75 14.50
C ALA A 205 -4.25 -7.47 13.56
N LYS A 206 -4.49 -7.38 12.24
CA LYS A 206 -3.56 -7.90 11.22
C LYS A 206 -2.20 -7.21 11.31
N GLU A 207 -2.18 -5.88 11.33
CA GLU A 207 -0.93 -5.09 11.37
C GLU A 207 -0.15 -5.31 12.67
N ASP A 208 -0.84 -5.45 13.81
CA ASP A 208 -0.19 -5.61 15.12
C ASP A 208 0.29 -7.06 15.39
N VAL A 209 -0.40 -8.07 14.84
CA VAL A 209 -0.24 -9.48 15.28
C VAL A 209 0.31 -10.40 14.18
N CYS A 210 0.06 -10.12 12.90
CA CYS A 210 0.51 -10.99 11.81
C CYS A 210 1.98 -10.77 11.46
N TYR A 211 2.62 -11.81 10.93
CA TYR A 211 4.04 -11.80 10.53
C TYR A 211 4.28 -12.79 9.40
N VAL A 212 5.40 -12.64 8.69
CA VAL A 212 5.80 -13.59 7.64
C VAL A 212 6.67 -14.68 8.25
N SER A 213 6.23 -15.93 8.08
CA SER A 213 6.99 -17.11 8.52
C SER A 213 8.25 -17.30 7.70
N GLN A 214 9.35 -17.73 8.33
CA GLN A 214 10.58 -18.12 7.64
C GLN A 214 10.56 -19.60 7.20
N ASP A 215 9.74 -20.42 7.87
CA ASP A 215 9.58 -21.84 7.59
C ASP A 215 8.15 -22.25 7.99
N PHE A 216 7.28 -22.32 6.99
CA PHE A 216 5.85 -22.45 7.19
C PHE A 216 5.49 -23.74 7.95
N TYR A 217 6.09 -24.87 7.57
CA TYR A 217 5.77 -26.17 8.18
C TYR A 217 6.20 -26.24 9.64
N LYS A 218 7.36 -25.64 9.99
CA LYS A 218 7.79 -25.57 11.40
C LYS A 218 6.86 -24.72 12.25
N ASP A 219 6.42 -23.58 11.73
CA ASP A 219 5.49 -22.72 12.48
C ASP A 219 4.11 -23.37 12.62
N VAL A 220 3.69 -24.18 11.64
CA VAL A 220 2.49 -25.04 11.75
C VAL A 220 2.64 -26.07 12.86
N ASP A 221 3.78 -26.76 12.94
CA ASP A 221 4.04 -27.75 14.00
C ASP A 221 3.99 -27.11 15.40
N ILE A 222 4.61 -25.92 15.55
CA ILE A 222 4.57 -25.17 16.81
C ILE A 222 3.14 -24.70 17.13
N ALA A 223 2.39 -24.27 16.12
CA ALA A 223 1.00 -23.82 16.29
C ALA A 223 0.05 -24.95 16.72
N GLN A 224 0.40 -26.22 16.49
CA GLN A 224 -0.36 -27.40 16.95
C GLN A 224 -0.12 -27.72 18.43
N LEU A 225 0.98 -27.24 19.01
CA LEU A 225 1.28 -27.42 20.43
C LEU A 225 0.20 -26.72 21.29
N LYS A 226 0.03 -27.21 22.52
CA LYS A 226 -0.96 -26.72 23.47
C LYS A 226 -0.30 -26.00 24.63
N GLY A 227 -1.01 -25.03 25.19
CA GLY A 227 -0.57 -24.32 26.39
C GLY A 227 0.62 -23.39 26.11
N GLU A 228 1.54 -23.33 27.07
CA GLU A 228 2.68 -22.42 27.04
C GLU A 228 3.70 -22.75 25.94
N ASP A 229 3.74 -24.00 25.46
CA ASP A 229 4.65 -24.41 24.39
C ASP A 229 4.30 -23.78 23.03
N ASN A 230 3.05 -23.33 22.85
CA ASN A 230 2.63 -22.65 21.63
C ASN A 230 3.06 -21.19 21.63
N THR A 231 4.19 -20.91 20.98
CA THR A 231 4.74 -19.54 20.86
C THR A 231 3.96 -18.68 19.87
N VAL A 232 3.24 -19.30 18.95
CA VAL A 232 2.47 -18.66 17.88
C VAL A 232 1.17 -18.06 18.42
N MET A 233 0.53 -18.69 19.39
CA MET A 233 -0.73 -18.20 19.95
C MET A 233 -0.56 -16.81 20.59
N ARG A 234 -1.43 -15.88 20.22
CA ARG A 234 -1.54 -14.54 20.80
C ARG A 234 -2.99 -14.14 20.99
N ASP A 235 -3.25 -13.46 22.10
CA ASP A 235 -4.57 -12.90 22.40
C ASP A 235 -4.56 -11.40 22.08
N TYR A 236 -5.52 -10.96 21.29
CA TYR A 236 -5.72 -9.57 20.91
C TYR A 236 -6.98 -9.04 21.60
N VAL A 237 -6.86 -7.94 22.34
CA VAL A 237 -7.99 -7.29 23.00
C VAL A 237 -8.68 -6.40 21.98
N LEU A 238 -9.95 -6.68 21.72
CA LEU A 238 -10.78 -5.84 20.86
C LEU A 238 -11.13 -4.54 21.58
N PRO A 239 -11.16 -3.40 20.86
CA PRO A 239 -11.59 -2.14 21.45
C PRO A 239 -13.06 -2.20 21.86
N ASP A 240 -13.37 -1.71 23.06
CA ASP A 240 -14.73 -1.57 23.58
C ASP A 240 -15.31 -0.16 23.30
N PHE A 241 -14.49 0.73 22.70
CA PHE A 241 -14.77 2.12 22.37
C PHE A 241 -15.24 3.01 23.53
N SER A 242 -15.22 2.50 24.76
CA SER A 242 -15.57 3.22 25.97
C SER A 242 -14.33 3.52 26.81
N SER A 243 -13.48 2.52 27.01
CA SER A 243 -12.22 2.60 27.74
C SER A 243 -11.02 2.41 26.80
N ILE A 244 -11.14 1.48 25.85
CA ILE A 244 -10.10 1.10 24.90
C ILE A 244 -10.56 1.53 23.50
N LYS A 245 -9.93 2.59 22.99
CA LYS A 245 -10.21 3.10 21.63
C LYS A 245 -9.52 2.28 20.53
N LYS A 246 -8.29 1.83 20.78
CA LYS A 246 -7.50 0.99 19.87
C LYS A 246 -7.21 -0.34 20.57
N GLY A 247 -7.45 -1.44 19.88
CA GLY A 247 -7.09 -2.77 20.38
C GLY A 247 -5.57 -2.92 20.55
N PHE A 248 -5.16 -3.96 21.27
CA PHE A 248 -3.76 -4.25 21.48
C PHE A 248 -3.53 -5.74 21.69
N CYS A 249 -2.32 -6.20 21.35
CA CYS A 249 -1.89 -7.57 21.64
C CYS A 249 -1.50 -7.70 23.11
N LYS A 250 -2.08 -8.67 23.82
CA LYS A 250 -1.69 -8.93 25.21
C LYS A 250 -0.25 -9.47 25.26
N PRO A 251 0.57 -9.00 26.22
CA PRO A 251 1.84 -9.63 26.55
C PRO A 251 1.62 -11.10 26.88
N ARG A 252 2.60 -11.94 26.53
CA ARG A 252 2.47 -13.41 26.67
C ARG A 252 2.33 -13.83 28.14
N GLU A 253 2.97 -13.10 29.03
CA GLU A 253 3.00 -13.31 30.47
C GLU A 253 1.61 -13.14 31.10
N GLU A 254 0.74 -12.35 30.46
CA GLU A 254 -0.62 -12.05 30.92
C GLU A 254 -1.69 -12.93 30.24
N MET A 255 -1.26 -13.82 29.33
CA MET A 255 -2.17 -14.69 28.60
C MET A 255 -2.66 -15.85 29.47
N ASN A 256 -3.98 -16.10 29.43
CA ASN A 256 -4.57 -17.25 30.09
C ASN A 256 -4.64 -18.45 29.14
N PHE A 257 -3.79 -19.45 29.38
CA PHE A 257 -3.72 -20.68 28.55
C PHE A 257 -4.72 -21.76 28.95
N THR A 258 -5.27 -21.72 30.17
CA THR A 258 -6.01 -22.84 30.80
C THR A 258 -7.45 -22.53 31.20
N GLY A 259 -7.94 -21.28 31.02
CA GLY A 259 -9.25 -20.87 31.50
C GLY A 259 -9.96 -19.83 30.62
N LYS A 260 -11.24 -19.55 30.94
CA LYS A 260 -11.98 -18.41 30.40
C LYS A 260 -11.48 -17.14 31.07
N TYR A 261 -11.27 -16.09 30.28
CA TYR A 261 -10.99 -14.76 30.83
C TYR A 261 -12.12 -14.34 31.78
N LYS A 262 -11.74 -13.85 32.97
CA LYS A 262 -12.66 -13.26 33.95
C LYS A 262 -12.93 -11.77 33.69
N SER A 263 -12.14 -11.12 32.83
CA SER A 263 -12.33 -9.71 32.48
C SER A 263 -13.52 -9.56 31.53
N SER A 264 -14.16 -8.39 31.56
CA SER A 264 -15.22 -7.98 30.64
C SER A 264 -14.72 -7.71 29.21
N GLU A 265 -13.44 -7.92 28.96
CA GLU A 265 -12.78 -7.62 27.69
C GLU A 265 -13.14 -8.66 26.64
N GLN A 266 -13.46 -8.21 25.43
CA GLN A 266 -13.60 -9.12 24.29
C GLN A 266 -12.22 -9.43 23.73
N ILE A 267 -11.88 -10.71 23.70
CA ILE A 267 -10.56 -11.18 23.29
C ILE A 267 -10.69 -12.06 22.05
N LEU A 268 -9.88 -11.75 21.07
CA LEU A 268 -9.69 -12.50 19.84
C LEU A 268 -8.41 -13.32 19.95
N ARG A 269 -8.53 -14.65 19.97
CA ARG A 269 -7.38 -15.56 20.10
C ARG A 269 -6.87 -15.94 18.72
N LEU A 270 -5.70 -15.46 18.33
CA LEU A 270 -5.09 -15.73 17.03
C LEU A 270 -3.98 -16.78 17.15
N ASN A 271 -3.96 -17.80 16.29
CA ASN A 271 -2.94 -18.83 16.24
C ASN A 271 -2.26 -18.88 14.84
N ASN A 272 -2.48 -19.93 14.06
CA ASN A 272 -1.85 -20.14 12.76
C ASN A 272 -2.23 -19.10 11.71
N GLU A 273 -3.39 -18.45 11.85
CA GLU A 273 -3.84 -17.37 10.97
C GLU A 273 -2.86 -16.17 10.93
N ARG A 274 -2.03 -16.00 11.97
CA ARG A 274 -1.04 -14.92 12.05
C ARG A 274 0.03 -14.98 10.96
N PHE A 275 0.39 -16.18 10.52
CA PHE A 275 1.37 -16.38 9.46
C PHE A 275 0.74 -16.96 8.18
N ALA A 276 -0.36 -17.71 8.31
CA ALA A 276 -1.06 -18.25 7.15
C ALA A 276 -1.72 -17.17 6.28
N VAL A 277 -2.16 -16.05 6.87
CA VAL A 277 -2.72 -14.94 6.09
C VAL A 277 -1.63 -14.26 5.24
N PRO A 278 -0.49 -13.77 5.80
CA PRO A 278 0.60 -13.25 4.97
C PRO A 278 1.19 -14.25 3.97
N GLU A 279 1.12 -15.55 4.23
CA GLU A 279 1.58 -16.60 3.30
C GLU A 279 0.91 -16.49 1.92
N MET A 280 -0.31 -15.95 1.84
CA MET A 280 -1.00 -15.71 0.56
C MET A 280 -0.23 -14.82 -0.41
N LEU A 281 0.71 -13.99 0.07
CA LEU A 281 1.58 -13.19 -0.79
C LEU A 281 2.72 -14.01 -1.42
N PHE A 282 3.07 -15.14 -0.81
CA PHE A 282 4.15 -16.04 -1.23
C PHE A 282 3.63 -17.28 -1.96
N HIS A 283 2.51 -17.84 -1.49
CA HIS A 283 1.88 -19.02 -2.09
C HIS A 283 0.35 -18.81 -2.22
N PRO A 284 -0.13 -17.96 -3.15
CA PRO A 284 -1.56 -17.72 -3.35
C PRO A 284 -2.36 -18.98 -3.75
N SER A 285 -1.70 -19.89 -4.47
CA SER A 285 -2.30 -21.12 -5.00
C SER A 285 -2.84 -22.05 -3.91
N ASP A 286 -2.27 -22.02 -2.71
CA ASP A 286 -2.72 -22.84 -1.57
C ASP A 286 -4.14 -22.50 -1.11
N ILE A 287 -4.63 -21.29 -1.42
CA ILE A 287 -5.98 -20.81 -1.09
C ILE A 287 -6.88 -20.75 -2.34
N GLY A 288 -6.46 -21.43 -3.41
CA GLY A 288 -7.24 -21.54 -4.65
C GLY A 288 -7.17 -20.30 -5.55
N ILE A 289 -6.23 -19.39 -5.29
CA ILE A 289 -5.95 -18.24 -6.16
C ILE A 289 -4.82 -18.65 -7.10
N GLN A 290 -5.15 -18.87 -8.37
CA GLN A 290 -4.19 -19.28 -9.40
C GLN A 290 -3.32 -18.10 -9.86
N GLU A 291 -2.50 -17.56 -8.94
CA GLU A 291 -1.49 -16.54 -9.20
C GLU A 291 -0.13 -16.99 -8.64
N MET A 292 0.93 -16.43 -9.21
CA MET A 292 2.31 -16.61 -8.73
C MET A 292 2.51 -15.94 -7.38
N GLY A 293 3.44 -16.44 -6.58
CA GLY A 293 3.96 -15.74 -5.41
C GLY A 293 4.81 -14.52 -5.78
N ILE A 294 5.07 -13.63 -4.80
CA ILE A 294 5.99 -12.50 -5.01
C ILE A 294 7.38 -12.97 -5.50
N PRO A 295 8.01 -14.01 -4.93
CA PRO A 295 9.35 -14.43 -5.36
C PRO A 295 9.36 -15.01 -6.78
N GLU A 296 8.35 -15.81 -7.14
CA GLU A 296 8.18 -16.37 -8.48
C GLU A 296 7.96 -15.25 -9.51
N ALA A 297 7.05 -14.31 -9.22
CA ALA A 297 6.75 -13.18 -10.10
C ALA A 297 7.97 -12.24 -10.27
N LEU A 298 8.80 -12.11 -9.23
CA LEU A 298 10.04 -11.34 -9.31
C LEU A 298 11.05 -12.00 -10.25
N VAL A 299 11.25 -13.31 -10.12
CA VAL A 299 12.18 -14.06 -10.99
C VAL A 299 11.66 -14.09 -12.43
N ASP A 300 10.36 -14.29 -12.63
CA ASP A 300 9.72 -14.21 -13.95
C ASP A 300 9.91 -12.83 -14.60
N SER A 301 9.70 -11.76 -13.82
CA SER A 301 9.95 -10.37 -14.26
C SER A 301 11.40 -10.15 -14.70
N ILE A 302 12.38 -10.62 -13.91
CA ILE A 302 13.80 -10.48 -14.25
C ILE A 302 14.17 -11.34 -15.48
N ASN A 303 13.64 -12.55 -15.60
CA ASN A 303 13.94 -13.45 -16.72
C ASN A 303 13.42 -12.93 -18.07
N LYS A 304 12.38 -12.08 -18.07
CA LYS A 304 11.91 -11.38 -19.28
C LYS A 304 12.86 -10.26 -19.73
N MET A 305 13.79 -9.83 -18.88
CA MET A 305 14.75 -8.78 -19.21
C MET A 305 15.99 -9.36 -19.91
N PRO A 306 16.68 -8.54 -20.74
CA PRO A 306 17.92 -8.95 -21.37
C PRO A 306 18.94 -9.49 -20.37
N GLU A 307 19.66 -10.55 -20.72
CA GLU A 307 20.60 -11.27 -19.84
C GLU A 307 21.62 -10.32 -19.18
N GLU A 308 22.08 -9.30 -19.91
CA GLU A 308 23.01 -8.28 -19.41
C GLU A 308 22.46 -7.47 -18.23
N MET A 309 21.14 -7.29 -18.13
CA MET A 309 20.49 -6.51 -17.07
C MET A 309 20.17 -7.35 -15.83
N GLN A 310 19.96 -8.66 -15.99
CA GLN A 310 19.55 -9.56 -14.92
C GLN A 310 20.43 -9.50 -13.66
N PRO A 311 21.78 -9.54 -13.73
CA PRO A 311 22.61 -9.46 -12.53
C PRO A 311 22.45 -8.15 -11.77
N HIS A 312 22.20 -7.04 -12.48
CA HIS A 312 21.94 -5.75 -11.86
C HIS A 312 20.57 -5.71 -11.16
N LEU A 313 19.54 -6.32 -11.76
CA LEU A 313 18.21 -6.38 -11.17
C LEU A 313 18.17 -7.25 -9.90
N TYR A 314 18.84 -8.40 -9.91
CA TYR A 314 18.94 -9.25 -8.71
C TYR A 314 19.66 -8.58 -7.55
N LYS A 315 20.68 -7.75 -7.84
CA LYS A 315 21.44 -7.02 -6.84
C LYS A 315 20.61 -5.89 -6.19
N ASN A 316 19.67 -5.32 -6.93
CA ASN A 316 18.99 -4.08 -6.57
C ASN A 316 17.46 -4.28 -6.50
N ILE A 317 17.00 -5.16 -5.62
CA ILE A 317 15.58 -5.37 -5.34
C ILE A 317 15.14 -4.37 -4.26
N VAL A 318 14.13 -3.55 -4.54
CA VAL A 318 13.62 -2.53 -3.62
C VAL A 318 12.20 -2.87 -3.21
N LEU A 319 11.96 -3.03 -1.91
CA LEU A 319 10.63 -3.31 -1.36
C LEU A 319 9.97 -2.00 -0.91
N THR A 320 8.74 -1.76 -1.36
CA THR A 320 7.93 -0.60 -0.95
C THR A 320 6.47 -1.00 -0.73
N GLY A 321 5.68 -0.13 -0.09
CA GLY A 321 4.26 -0.37 0.17
C GLY A 321 3.97 -0.98 1.55
N GLY A 322 2.70 -0.95 1.95
CA GLY A 322 2.27 -1.23 3.32
C GLY A 322 2.44 -2.69 3.78
N ASN A 323 2.33 -3.69 2.89
CA ASN A 323 2.46 -5.09 3.31
C ASN A 323 3.92 -5.47 3.61
N THR A 324 4.89 -4.67 3.16
CA THR A 324 6.32 -4.93 3.43
C THR A 324 6.70 -4.70 4.89
N LEU A 325 5.81 -4.10 5.68
CA LEU A 325 5.96 -3.87 7.12
C LEU A 325 5.79 -5.13 7.97
N PHE A 326 5.29 -6.24 7.40
CA PHE A 326 5.20 -7.48 8.16
C PHE A 326 6.60 -7.91 8.64
N PRO A 327 6.76 -8.25 9.92
CA PRO A 327 8.03 -8.75 10.43
C PRO A 327 8.48 -9.98 9.64
N GLY A 328 9.76 -10.00 9.23
CA GLY A 328 10.35 -11.11 8.46
C GLY A 328 10.10 -11.06 6.94
N PHE A 329 9.33 -10.08 6.43
CA PHE A 329 8.98 -10.00 5.01
C PHE A 329 10.22 -9.91 4.10
N ARG A 330 11.14 -8.97 4.38
CA ARG A 330 12.39 -8.80 3.62
C ARG A 330 13.22 -10.08 3.58
N ASP A 331 13.41 -10.71 4.73
CA ASP A 331 14.27 -11.89 4.87
C ASP A 331 13.67 -13.09 4.14
N ARG A 332 12.34 -13.22 4.17
CA ARG A 332 11.62 -14.26 3.42
C ARG A 332 11.77 -14.06 1.91
N VAL A 333 11.56 -12.83 1.42
CA VAL A 333 11.75 -12.50 -0.01
C VAL A 333 13.19 -12.81 -0.43
N TYR A 334 14.19 -12.37 0.35
CA TYR A 334 15.59 -12.67 0.06
C TYR A 334 15.85 -14.18 -0.02
N LYS A 335 15.39 -14.94 0.98
CA LYS A 335 15.61 -16.39 1.06
C LYS A 335 15.04 -17.12 -0.16
N GLU A 336 13.82 -16.80 -0.56
CA GLU A 336 13.18 -17.47 -1.70
C GLU A 336 13.77 -17.03 -3.05
N VAL A 337 13.98 -15.73 -3.24
CA VAL A 337 14.59 -15.23 -4.48
C VAL A 337 16.02 -15.78 -4.65
N ARG A 338 16.82 -15.83 -3.57
CA ARG A 338 18.16 -16.42 -3.59
C ARG A 338 18.14 -17.91 -3.97
N ALA A 339 17.11 -18.65 -3.57
CA ALA A 339 16.98 -20.06 -3.93
C ALA A 339 16.65 -20.26 -5.42
N LEU A 340 15.96 -19.30 -6.03
CA LEU A 340 15.57 -19.33 -7.45
C LEU A 340 16.61 -18.67 -8.38
N ALA A 341 17.44 -17.77 -7.86
CA ALA A 341 18.42 -17.02 -8.64
C ALA A 341 19.69 -17.84 -8.97
N PRO A 342 20.30 -17.64 -10.16
CA PRO A 342 21.59 -18.24 -10.52
C PRO A 342 22.68 -17.98 -9.47
N VAL A 343 23.49 -18.99 -9.16
CA VAL A 343 24.49 -18.96 -8.07
C VAL A 343 25.50 -17.82 -8.24
N GLU A 344 25.84 -17.48 -9.48
CA GLU A 344 26.78 -16.43 -9.84
C GLU A 344 26.26 -15.01 -9.55
N TYR A 345 24.94 -14.81 -9.58
CA TYR A 345 24.35 -13.48 -9.39
C TYR A 345 24.28 -13.12 -7.92
N GLN A 346 24.70 -11.91 -7.58
CA GLN A 346 24.53 -11.39 -6.22
C GLN A 346 23.10 -10.92 -6.02
N VAL A 347 22.38 -11.51 -5.07
CA VAL A 347 21.03 -11.08 -4.70
C VAL A 347 21.12 -10.11 -3.52
N SER A 348 20.44 -8.98 -3.61
CA SER A 348 20.29 -8.06 -2.48
C SER A 348 18.91 -7.42 -2.48
N VAL A 349 18.28 -7.41 -1.29
CA VAL A 349 16.92 -6.93 -1.07
C VAL A 349 16.95 -5.78 -0.09
N HIS A 350 16.65 -4.60 -0.60
CA HIS A 350 16.58 -3.34 0.14
C HIS A 350 15.15 -3.08 0.62
N LEU A 351 14.98 -2.92 1.92
CA LEU A 351 13.75 -2.42 2.53
C LEU A 351 14.08 -1.05 3.15
N PRO A 352 13.56 0.07 2.60
CA PRO A 352 13.75 1.39 3.17
C PRO A 352 13.22 1.50 4.61
N GLN A 353 13.69 2.49 5.37
CA GLN A 353 13.22 2.72 6.74
C GLN A 353 11.73 3.11 6.78
N ASN A 354 11.25 3.85 5.79
CA ASN A 354 9.86 4.28 5.68
C ASN A 354 9.24 3.85 4.35
N PRO A 355 8.91 2.56 4.16
CA PRO A 355 8.36 2.05 2.92
C PRO A 355 6.92 2.53 2.65
N ILE A 356 6.25 3.15 3.64
CA ILE A 356 4.92 3.74 3.45
C ILE A 356 5.05 5.02 2.61
N CYS A 357 5.96 5.92 2.95
CA CYS A 357 6.07 7.23 2.29
C CYS A 357 7.14 7.30 1.21
N TYR A 358 7.83 6.20 0.93
CA TYR A 358 8.96 6.16 -0.01
C TYR A 358 8.62 6.67 -1.43
N SER A 359 7.43 6.34 -1.94
CA SER A 359 6.90 6.88 -3.21
C SER A 359 6.70 8.41 -3.16
N TRP A 360 6.21 8.93 -2.04
CA TRP A 360 6.01 10.36 -1.84
C TRP A 360 7.35 11.10 -1.72
N GLU A 361 8.32 10.52 -1.02
CA GLU A 361 9.69 11.06 -0.91
C GLU A 361 10.35 11.16 -2.29
N GLY A 362 10.18 10.14 -3.14
CA GLY A 362 10.61 10.18 -4.53
C GLY A 362 9.92 11.26 -5.38
N GLY A 363 8.62 11.50 -5.16
CA GLY A 363 7.88 12.59 -5.80
C GLY A 363 8.35 13.98 -5.36
N LYS A 364 8.71 14.12 -4.08
CA LYS A 364 9.35 15.34 -3.56
C LYS A 364 10.69 15.59 -4.24
N LEU A 365 11.54 14.58 -4.37
CA LEU A 365 12.82 14.72 -5.08
C LEU A 365 12.63 15.05 -6.56
N LEU A 366 11.63 14.44 -7.21
CA LEU A 366 11.30 14.73 -8.61
C LEU A 366 10.86 16.19 -8.79
N ALA A 367 10.10 16.73 -7.84
CA ALA A 367 9.66 18.12 -7.84
C ALA A 367 10.79 19.14 -7.62
N GLU A 368 11.91 18.72 -7.01
CA GLU A 368 13.10 19.56 -6.81
C GLU A 368 14.12 19.45 -7.96
N ASN A 369 13.87 18.56 -8.93
CA ASN A 369 14.74 18.35 -10.09
C ASN A 369 14.66 19.55 -11.06
N PRO A 370 15.80 20.08 -11.57
CA PRO A 370 15.81 21.13 -12.60
C PRO A 370 14.94 20.83 -13.83
N ASP A 371 14.83 19.56 -14.21
CA ASP A 371 14.08 19.12 -15.39
C ASP A 371 12.56 19.03 -15.13
N PHE A 372 12.09 19.35 -13.92
CA PHE A 372 10.68 19.21 -13.53
C PHE A 372 9.74 20.04 -14.41
N GLU A 373 10.14 21.25 -14.80
CA GLU A 373 9.34 22.13 -15.66
C GLU A 373 9.13 21.56 -17.07
N GLU A 374 10.05 20.70 -17.55
CA GLU A 374 9.91 20.02 -18.85
C GLU A 374 8.99 18.80 -18.78
N MET A 375 8.90 18.17 -17.60
CA MET A 375 8.09 16.96 -17.38
C MET A 375 6.60 17.25 -17.13
N VAL A 376 6.27 18.45 -16.64
CA VAL A 376 4.89 18.82 -16.33
C VAL A 376 4.10 19.24 -17.58
N VAL A 377 2.78 19.04 -17.51
CA VAL A 377 1.81 19.61 -18.46
C VAL A 377 1.19 20.83 -17.80
N THR A 378 1.29 21.99 -18.44
CA THR A 378 0.63 23.22 -17.95
C THR A 378 -0.85 23.22 -18.31
N ARG A 379 -1.65 24.02 -17.60
CA ARG A 379 -3.06 24.20 -17.95
C ARG A 379 -3.24 24.75 -19.36
N GLU A 380 -2.38 25.69 -19.77
CA GLU A 380 -2.40 26.25 -21.13
C GLU A 380 -2.14 25.17 -22.19
N ASP A 381 -1.13 24.30 -21.97
CA ASP A 381 -0.85 23.16 -22.85
C ASP A 381 -2.07 22.23 -22.97
N TYR A 382 -2.76 21.99 -21.85
CA TYR A 382 -3.95 21.13 -21.79
C TYR A 382 -5.17 21.76 -22.48
N GLU A 383 -5.40 23.06 -22.31
CA GLU A 383 -6.49 23.78 -22.99
C GLU A 383 -6.32 23.78 -24.52
N GLU A 384 -5.08 23.84 -25.01
CA GLU A 384 -4.78 23.82 -26.44
C GLU A 384 -4.84 22.42 -27.06
N ASN A 385 -4.26 21.42 -26.39
CA ASN A 385 -4.03 20.09 -26.96
C ASN A 385 -4.94 18.99 -26.38
N GLY A 386 -5.70 19.31 -25.34
CA GLY A 386 -6.58 18.37 -24.63
C GLY A 386 -5.81 17.22 -23.98
N HIS A 387 -6.43 16.03 -23.96
CA HIS A 387 -5.85 14.84 -23.32
C HIS A 387 -4.51 14.37 -23.94
N TYR A 388 -4.31 14.62 -25.23
CA TYR A 388 -3.20 14.05 -25.99
C TYR A 388 -1.82 14.42 -25.43
N ILE A 389 -1.64 15.68 -25.01
CA ILE A 389 -0.36 16.13 -24.45
C ILE A 389 0.01 15.39 -23.16
N CYS A 390 -0.99 14.97 -22.39
CA CYS A 390 -0.78 14.19 -21.18
C CYS A 390 -0.31 12.75 -21.48
N GLU A 391 -0.72 12.15 -22.60
CA GLU A 391 -0.23 10.83 -23.02
C GLU A 391 1.19 10.91 -23.58
N GLU A 392 1.54 12.03 -24.22
CA GLU A 392 2.88 12.24 -24.79
C GLU A 392 3.93 12.54 -23.71
N LYS A 393 3.62 13.44 -22.75
CA LYS A 393 4.58 13.88 -21.73
C LYS A 393 4.67 12.94 -20.52
N PHE A 394 3.55 12.37 -20.07
CA PHE A 394 3.58 11.59 -18.82
C PHE A 394 4.09 10.16 -19.07
N ASP A 395 5.14 9.79 -18.32
CA ASP A 395 5.66 8.42 -18.34
C ASP A 395 4.79 7.47 -17.48
N ILE A 396 3.60 7.11 -17.99
CA ILE A 396 2.58 6.25 -17.31
C ILE A 396 2.43 4.86 -17.95
#